data_AF-A0A7J9XFA1-F1
#
_entry.id   AF-A0A7J9XFA1-F1
#
_cell.length_a   1.000
_cell.length_b   1.000
_cell.length_c   1.000
_cell.angle_alpha   90.00
_cell.angle_beta   90.00
_cell.angle_gamma   90.00
#
_symmetry.space_group_name_H-M   'P 1'
#
loop_
_entity.id
_entity.type
_entity.pdbx_description
1 polymer ?
#
loop_
_entity_poly.entity_id
_entity_poly.type
_entity_poly.pdbx_seq_one_letter_code
_entity_poly.pdbx_strand_id
1 'polypeptide(L)'
;MGVTLFVGVPWGVPLGLLATLIAYYVLARMEPAAVATRRARMVADLPVAVDLLAACYSSGGTPVAATEAVSKAVGGPVGDALHRVVALLRLGADPSDAWSVLADEPTLAPLGRAVGRAVSSGAPVGVALEQLASTARQEQQGAAEEAARKVGVRATIPLGLCFLPAFVLLGVVPVAASIATTLDLW
;
A
#
# COMPACT_ATOMS: atom_id res chain seq x y z
N MET A 1 -2.31 56.89 -17.51
CA MET A 1 -2.81 55.84 -18.41
C MET A 1 -2.05 54.53 -18.19
N GLY A 2 -2.08 53.83 -17.06
CA GLY A 2 -2.88 53.98 -15.84
C GLY A 2 -3.84 52.83 -15.53
N VAL A 3 -3.76 51.66 -16.18
CA VAL A 3 -4.73 50.55 -15.93
C VAL A 3 -4.12 49.13 -15.93
N THR A 4 -2.83 48.93 -16.25
CA THR A 4 -2.27 47.57 -16.38
C THR A 4 -1.81 46.90 -15.07
N LEU A 5 -2.10 47.47 -13.88
CA LEU A 5 -1.59 46.93 -12.61
C LEU A 5 -2.65 46.38 -11.64
N PHE A 6 -3.95 46.42 -11.95
CA PHE A 6 -4.99 46.15 -10.93
C PHE A 6 -5.82 44.87 -11.09
N VAL A 7 -5.43 43.93 -11.97
CA VAL A 7 -6.13 42.62 -12.09
C VAL A 7 -5.21 41.44 -11.74
N GLY A 8 -4.21 41.66 -10.89
CA GLY A 8 -3.21 40.63 -10.60
C GLY A 8 -3.41 39.82 -9.33
N VAL A 9 -3.76 40.44 -8.19
CA VAL A 9 -3.33 39.85 -6.90
C VAL A 9 -4.26 40.04 -5.68
N PRO A 10 -5.61 40.00 -5.75
CA PRO A 10 -6.37 39.69 -4.54
C PRO A 10 -6.39 38.17 -4.29
N TRP A 11 -6.46 37.34 -5.34
CA TRP A 11 -6.61 35.87 -5.21
C TRP A 11 -5.30 35.08 -5.08
N GLY A 12 -4.15 35.70 -5.29
CA GLY A 12 -2.85 35.03 -5.14
C GLY A 12 -2.53 34.63 -3.69
N VAL A 13 -2.86 35.50 -2.74
CA VAL A 13 -2.62 35.27 -1.30
C VAL A 13 -3.46 34.11 -0.76
N PRO A 14 -4.80 34.03 -0.97
CA PRO A 14 -5.57 32.90 -0.48
C PRO A 14 -5.18 31.59 -1.18
N LEU A 15 -4.85 31.61 -2.48
CA LEU A 15 -4.38 30.40 -3.19
C LEU A 15 -3.05 29.88 -2.64
N GLY A 16 -2.08 30.77 -2.39
CA GLY A 16 -0.79 30.38 -1.80
C GLY A 16 -0.94 29.86 -0.38
N LEU A 17 -1.82 30.48 0.41
CA LEU A 17 -2.07 30.08 1.79
C LEU A 17 -2.78 28.72 1.85
N LEU A 18 -3.77 28.50 0.96
CA LEU A 18 -4.47 27.23 0.83
C LEU A 18 -3.54 26.11 0.33
N ALA A 19 -2.67 26.40 -0.64
CA ALA A 19 -1.67 25.45 -1.13
C ALA A 19 -0.66 25.06 -0.03
N THR A 20 -0.23 26.03 0.78
CA THR A 20 0.69 25.78 1.90
C THR A 20 0.02 24.98 3.01
N LEU A 21 -1.24 25.28 3.34
CA LEU A 21 -2.03 24.54 4.32
C LEU A 21 -2.28 23.10 3.88
N ILE A 22 -2.60 22.88 2.60
CA ILE A 22 -2.75 21.56 2.00
C ILE A 22 -1.42 20.80 2.06
N ALA A 23 -0.31 21.43 1.66
CA ALA A 23 1.01 20.81 1.71
C ALA A 23 1.40 20.42 3.14
N TYR A 24 1.18 21.31 4.11
CA TYR A 24 1.45 21.04 5.53
C TYR A 24 0.57 19.91 6.08
N TYR A 25 -0.72 19.91 5.77
CA TYR A 25 -1.64 18.88 6.25
C TYR A 25 -1.33 17.51 5.64
N VAL A 26 -0.95 17.47 4.35
CA VAL A 26 -0.52 16.23 3.67
C VAL A 26 0.79 15.72 4.27
N LEU A 27 1.76 16.61 4.52
CA LEU A 27 3.06 16.24 5.08
C LEU A 27 2.96 15.77 6.53
N ALA A 28 2.13 16.43 7.34
CA ALA A 28 1.86 16.06 8.73
C ALA A 28 1.09 14.73 8.84
N ARG A 29 0.35 14.33 7.79
CA ARG A 29 -0.32 13.03 7.72
C ARG A 29 0.53 11.89 7.18
N MET A 30 1.74 12.16 6.68
CA MET A 30 2.58 11.09 6.16
C MET A 30 3.12 10.26 7.32
N GLU A 31 2.74 8.98 7.36
CA GLU A 31 3.42 7.98 8.18
C GLU A 31 4.94 8.09 7.97
N PRO A 32 5.76 7.91 9.02
CA PRO A 32 7.21 7.91 8.88
C PRO A 32 7.62 6.97 7.73
N ALA A 33 8.35 7.49 6.74
CA ALA A 33 8.66 6.76 5.51
C ALA A 33 9.31 5.38 5.77
N ALA A 34 10.02 5.25 6.90
CA ALA A 34 10.61 4.00 7.35
C ALA A 34 9.56 2.92 7.70
N VAL A 35 8.47 3.29 8.38
CA VAL A 35 7.37 2.36 8.75
C VAL A 35 6.62 1.93 7.50
N ALA A 36 6.29 2.88 6.62
CA ALA A 36 5.66 2.59 5.34
C ALA A 36 6.51 1.65 4.48
N THR A 37 7.83 1.87 4.43
CA THR A 37 8.76 1.03 3.68
C THR A 37 8.88 -0.38 4.28
N ARG A 38 8.98 -0.50 5.61
CA ARG A 38 9.01 -1.80 6.31
C ARG A 38 7.73 -2.60 6.04
N ARG A 39 6.56 -1.95 6.14
CA ARG A 39 5.26 -2.55 5.85
C ARG A 39 5.13 -2.96 4.38
N ALA A 40 5.57 -2.11 3.45
CA ALA A 40 5.56 -2.43 2.02
C ALA A 40 6.41 -3.67 1.70
N ARG A 41 7.60 -3.79 2.31
CA ARG A 41 8.43 -5.01 2.20
C ARG A 41 7.71 -6.23 2.77
N MET A 42 7.11 -6.14 3.96
CA MET A 42 6.34 -7.26 4.53
C MET A 42 5.20 -7.71 3.63
N VAL A 43 4.45 -6.78 3.04
CA VAL A 43 3.35 -7.09 2.12
C VAL A 43 3.87 -7.76 0.84
N ALA A 44 5.02 -7.32 0.32
CA ALA A 44 5.63 -7.92 -0.86
C ALA A 44 6.19 -9.33 -0.60
N ASP A 45 6.80 -9.55 0.56
CA ASP A 45 7.51 -10.79 0.89
C ASP A 45 6.59 -11.87 1.49
N LEU A 46 5.46 -11.49 2.08
CA LEU A 46 4.53 -12.42 2.73
C LEU A 46 4.04 -13.54 1.80
N PRO A 47 3.55 -13.29 0.57
CA PRO A 47 3.10 -14.36 -0.32
C PRO A 47 4.20 -15.38 -0.62
N VAL A 48 5.43 -14.92 -0.83
CA VAL A 48 6.60 -15.77 -1.06
C VAL A 48 6.88 -16.62 0.19
N ALA A 49 6.82 -16.03 1.38
CA ALA A 49 7.00 -16.76 2.63
C ALA A 49 5.94 -17.85 2.82
N VAL A 50 4.67 -17.55 2.51
CA VAL A 50 3.56 -18.51 2.61
C VAL A 50 3.73 -19.64 1.60
N ASP A 51 4.10 -19.34 0.36
CA ASP A 51 4.36 -20.33 -0.70
C ASP A 51 5.50 -21.28 -0.32
N LEU A 52 6.61 -20.73 0.19
CA LEU A 52 7.74 -21.53 0.63
C LEU A 52 7.40 -22.39 1.86
N LEU A 53 6.64 -21.86 2.82
CA LEU A 53 6.15 -22.64 3.95
C LEU A 53 5.26 -23.78 3.48
N ALA A 54 4.31 -23.52 2.59
CA ALA A 54 3.45 -24.56 2.02
C ALA A 54 4.28 -25.66 1.34
N ALA A 55 5.27 -25.30 0.52
CA ALA A 55 6.15 -26.24 -0.16
C ALA A 55 7.03 -27.05 0.82
N CYS A 56 7.57 -26.44 1.87
CA CYS A 56 8.35 -27.14 2.88
C CYS A 56 7.50 -28.10 3.71
N TYR A 57 6.26 -27.75 4.04
CA TYR A 57 5.37 -28.62 4.80
C TYR A 57 4.81 -29.76 3.94
N SER A 58 4.46 -29.52 2.68
CA SER A 58 3.96 -30.57 1.77
C SER A 58 5.03 -31.60 1.40
N SER A 59 6.31 -31.22 1.47
CA SER A 59 7.46 -32.13 1.31
C SER A 59 7.86 -32.86 2.61
N GLY A 60 7.09 -32.71 3.70
CA GLY A 60 7.32 -33.41 4.96
C GLY A 60 8.34 -32.75 5.88
N GLY A 61 8.68 -31.48 5.66
CA GLY A 61 9.56 -30.71 6.53
C GLY A 61 8.99 -30.58 7.95
N THR A 62 9.86 -30.69 8.95
CA THR A 62 9.45 -30.47 10.35
C THR A 62 9.14 -28.98 10.57
N PRO A 63 8.23 -28.62 11.49
CA PRO A 63 7.84 -27.23 11.71
C PRO A 63 9.00 -26.27 11.95
N VAL A 64 9.98 -26.70 12.75
CA VAL A 64 11.17 -25.91 13.07
C VAL A 64 12.07 -25.77 11.84
N ALA A 65 12.39 -26.88 11.16
CA ALA A 65 13.31 -26.85 10.01
C ALA A 65 12.72 -26.11 8.81
N ALA A 66 11.44 -26.34 8.51
CA ALA A 66 10.72 -25.65 7.45
C ALA A 66 10.68 -24.14 7.71
N THR A 67 10.20 -23.72 8.89
CA THR A 67 10.09 -22.29 9.23
C THR A 67 11.46 -21.62 9.28
N GLU A 68 12.49 -22.31 9.75
CA GLU A 68 13.86 -21.80 9.74
C GLU A 68 14.40 -21.60 8.33
N ALA A 69 14.22 -22.59 7.44
CA ALA A 69 14.64 -22.48 6.05
C ALA A 69 13.97 -21.30 5.35
N VAL A 70 12.66 -21.13 5.55
CA VAL A 70 11.92 -19.99 4.99
C VAL A 70 12.35 -18.66 5.60
N SER A 71 12.58 -18.60 6.91
CA SER A 71 13.05 -17.38 7.58
C SER A 71 14.36 -16.86 6.99
N LYS A 72 15.29 -17.78 6.69
CA LYS A 72 16.59 -17.46 6.07
C LYS A 72 16.46 -17.11 4.59
N ALA A 73 15.58 -17.78 3.87
CA ALA A 73 15.38 -17.56 2.44
C ALA A 73 14.70 -16.21 2.15
N VAL A 74 13.69 -15.84 2.94
CA VAL A 74 12.95 -14.58 2.77
C VAL A 74 13.74 -13.41 3.37
N GLY A 75 14.30 -13.59 4.57
CA GLY A 75 14.99 -12.52 5.29
C GLY A 75 14.11 -11.29 5.56
N GLY A 76 14.75 -10.16 5.85
CA GLY A 76 14.04 -8.90 6.10
C GLY A 76 13.02 -9.00 7.24
N PRO A 77 12.02 -8.10 7.28
CA PRO A 77 11.09 -8.04 8.40
C PRO A 77 10.21 -9.29 8.57
N VAL A 78 9.89 -9.99 7.47
CA VAL A 78 9.13 -11.25 7.52
C VAL A 78 9.99 -12.39 8.04
N GLY A 79 11.23 -12.50 7.54
CA GLY A 79 12.21 -13.47 8.02
C GLY A 79 12.51 -13.30 9.50
N ASP A 80 12.69 -12.07 9.98
CA ASP A 80 12.90 -11.75 11.39
C ASP A 80 11.73 -12.23 12.28
N ALA A 81 10.50 -12.01 11.82
CA ALA A 81 9.30 -12.46 12.52
C ALA A 81 9.19 -13.99 12.55
N LEU A 82 9.46 -14.67 11.44
CA LEU A 82 9.51 -16.14 11.38
C LEU A 82 10.65 -16.71 12.23
N HIS A 83 11.79 -16.03 12.31
CA HIS A 83 12.89 -16.42 13.16
C HIS A 83 12.50 -16.39 14.65
N ARG A 84 11.66 -15.44 15.06
CA ARG A 84 11.09 -15.40 16.41
C ARG A 84 10.19 -16.60 16.70
N VAL A 85 9.38 -17.03 15.73
CA VAL A 85 8.58 -18.27 15.84
C VAL A 85 9.49 -19.48 16.01
N VAL A 86 10.54 -19.60 15.17
CA VAL A 86 11.53 -20.69 15.25
C VAL A 86 12.20 -20.74 16.62
N ALA A 87 12.58 -19.58 17.17
CA ALA A 87 13.19 -19.49 18.49
C ALA A 87 12.25 -20.01 19.58
N LEU A 88 10.96 -19.62 19.55
CA LEU A 88 9.96 -20.11 20.51
C LEU A 88 9.73 -21.61 20.41
N LEU A 89 9.62 -22.14 19.19
CA LEU A 89 9.46 -23.58 18.98
C LEU A 89 10.68 -24.38 19.48
N ARG A 90 11.90 -23.86 19.31
CA ARG A 90 13.13 -24.49 19.83
C ARG A 90 13.21 -24.45 21.35
N LEU A 91 12.63 -23.44 21.98
CA LEU A 91 12.51 -23.34 23.43
C LEU A 91 11.42 -24.25 24.00
N GLY A 92 10.69 -24.99 23.15
CA GLY A 92 9.61 -25.88 23.57
C GLY A 92 8.32 -25.15 23.94
N ALA A 93 8.14 -23.91 23.46
CA ALA A 93 6.85 -23.23 23.58
C ALA A 93 5.75 -24.04 22.89
N ASP A 94 4.52 -23.91 23.37
CA ASP A 94 3.37 -24.47 22.68
C ASP A 94 3.33 -23.92 21.24
N PRO A 95 3.18 -24.76 20.20
CA PRO A 95 3.24 -24.26 18.84
C PRO A 95 2.14 -23.23 18.54
N SER A 96 0.95 -23.35 19.12
CA SER A 96 -0.11 -22.34 18.90
C SER A 96 0.30 -20.98 19.44
N ASP A 97 0.95 -20.95 20.61
CA ASP A 97 1.52 -19.73 21.21
C ASP A 97 2.68 -19.19 20.37
N ALA A 98 3.57 -20.06 19.89
CA ALA A 98 4.70 -19.66 19.05
C ALA A 98 4.25 -18.94 17.77
N TRP A 99 3.19 -19.44 17.12
CA TRP A 99 2.61 -18.83 15.91
C TRP A 99 1.76 -17.59 16.23
N SER A 100 1.22 -17.48 17.44
CA SER A 100 0.42 -16.32 17.86
C SER A 100 1.21 -15.02 17.91
N VAL A 101 2.54 -15.07 18.08
CA VAL A 101 3.43 -13.90 18.07
C VAL A 101 3.40 -13.15 16.72
N LEU A 102 3.03 -13.83 15.63
CA LEU A 102 2.82 -13.17 14.34
C LEU A 102 1.55 -12.30 14.32
N ALA A 103 0.63 -12.44 15.28
CA ALA A 103 -0.57 -11.61 15.38
C ALA A 103 -0.27 -10.16 15.78
N ASP A 104 0.87 -9.91 16.41
CA ASP A 104 1.34 -8.55 16.77
C ASP A 104 1.58 -7.69 15.53
N GLU A 105 1.93 -8.31 14.40
CA GLU A 105 2.13 -7.63 13.12
C GLU A 105 0.89 -7.85 12.24
N PRO A 106 0.06 -6.82 11.98
CA PRO A 106 -1.21 -6.98 11.26
C PRO A 106 -1.09 -7.66 9.90
N THR A 107 0.03 -7.45 9.20
CA THR A 107 0.34 -8.08 7.91
C THR A 107 0.57 -9.59 8.04
N LEU A 108 1.20 -10.06 9.12
CA LEU A 108 1.51 -11.48 9.34
C LEU A 108 0.42 -12.21 10.14
N ALA A 109 -0.48 -11.47 10.77
CA ALA A 109 -1.54 -12.00 11.60
C ALA A 109 -2.44 -13.07 10.92
N PRO A 110 -2.80 -12.98 9.62
CA PRO A 110 -3.53 -14.04 8.93
C PRO A 110 -2.77 -15.38 8.91
N LEU A 111 -1.46 -15.33 8.66
CA LEU A 111 -0.58 -16.51 8.67
C LEU A 111 -0.51 -17.13 10.07
N GLY A 112 -0.19 -16.32 11.08
CA GLY A 112 -0.11 -16.79 12.47
C GLY A 112 -1.41 -17.44 12.96
N ARG A 113 -2.57 -16.83 12.66
CA ARG A 113 -3.88 -17.39 12.99
C ARG A 113 -4.20 -18.67 12.22
N ALA A 114 -3.88 -18.75 10.93
CA ALA A 114 -4.14 -19.94 10.13
C ALA A 114 -3.35 -21.15 10.64
N VAL A 115 -2.05 -20.97 10.87
CA VAL A 115 -1.18 -22.04 11.38
C VAL A 115 -1.51 -22.36 12.84
N GLY A 116 -1.69 -21.34 13.70
CA GLY A 116 -2.05 -21.55 15.10
C GLY A 116 -3.34 -22.35 15.26
N ARG A 117 -4.38 -22.05 14.47
CA ARG A 117 -5.62 -22.85 14.45
C ARG A 117 -5.42 -24.27 13.93
N ALA A 118 -4.61 -24.46 12.89
CA ALA A 118 -4.32 -25.79 12.37
C ALA A 118 -3.63 -26.65 13.44
N VAL A 119 -2.64 -26.08 14.14
CA VAL A 119 -1.95 -26.80 15.22
C VAL A 119 -2.89 -27.06 16.40
N SER A 120 -3.67 -26.07 16.87
CA SER A 120 -4.56 -26.25 18.03
C SER A 120 -5.68 -27.27 17.78
N SER A 121 -6.09 -27.44 16.52
CA SER A 121 -7.11 -28.43 16.11
C SER A 121 -6.52 -29.78 15.69
N GLY A 122 -5.20 -29.91 15.62
CA GLY A 122 -4.53 -31.09 15.08
C GLY A 122 -4.69 -31.28 13.57
N ALA A 123 -5.19 -30.26 12.85
CA ALA A 123 -5.33 -30.31 11.41
C ALA A 123 -3.96 -30.23 10.70
N PRO A 124 -3.81 -30.83 9.50
CA PRO A 124 -2.56 -30.73 8.74
C PRO A 124 -2.22 -29.27 8.40
N VAL A 125 -1.12 -28.76 8.98
CA VAL A 125 -0.65 -27.38 8.75
C VAL A 125 -0.36 -27.11 7.28
N GLY A 126 0.13 -28.11 6.53
CA GLY A 126 0.37 -28.00 5.09
C GLY A 126 -0.88 -27.59 4.30
N VAL A 127 -2.05 -28.16 4.63
CA VAL A 127 -3.32 -27.83 3.95
C VAL A 127 -3.74 -26.39 4.24
N ALA A 128 -3.58 -25.92 5.48
CA ALA A 128 -3.87 -24.54 5.83
C ALA A 128 -2.93 -23.55 5.12
N LEU A 129 -1.65 -23.91 4.97
CA LEU A 129 -0.67 -23.11 4.24
C LEU A 129 -0.92 -23.11 2.73
N GLU A 130 -1.32 -24.24 2.13
CA GLU A 130 -1.69 -24.32 0.71
C GLU A 130 -2.92 -23.46 0.40
N GLN A 131 -3.93 -23.48 1.26
CA GLN A 131 -5.10 -22.60 1.12
C GLN A 131 -4.69 -21.13 1.21
N LEU A 132 -3.83 -20.79 2.19
CA LEU A 132 -3.35 -19.42 2.35
C LEU A 132 -2.48 -18.98 1.17
N ALA A 133 -1.63 -19.86 0.65
CA ALA A 133 -0.82 -19.65 -0.54
C ALA A 133 -1.70 -19.38 -1.78
N SER A 134 -2.75 -20.17 -1.98
CA SER A 134 -3.70 -19.97 -3.09
C SER A 134 -4.41 -18.62 -3.01
N THR A 135 -4.78 -18.20 -1.79
CA THR A 135 -5.41 -16.89 -1.54
C THR A 135 -4.42 -15.76 -1.81
N ALA A 136 -3.19 -15.86 -1.31
CA ALA A 136 -2.15 -14.87 -1.52
C ALA A 136 -1.81 -14.68 -3.02
N ARG A 137 -1.79 -15.77 -3.81
CA ARG A 137 -1.59 -15.70 -5.26
C ARG A 137 -2.73 -14.99 -5.98
N GLN A 138 -3.98 -15.24 -5.58
CA GLN A 138 -5.14 -14.54 -6.12
C GLN A 138 -5.09 -13.04 -5.79
N GLU A 139 -4.74 -12.69 -4.55
CA GLU A 139 -4.56 -11.30 -4.14
C GLU A 139 -3.44 -10.60 -4.92
N GLN A 140 -2.31 -11.27 -5.15
CA GLN A 140 -1.22 -10.73 -5.98
C GLN A 140 -1.65 -10.45 -7.41
N GLN A 141 -2.42 -11.36 -8.03
CA GLN A 141 -2.95 -11.16 -9.38
C GLN A 141 -3.90 -9.95 -9.41
N GLY A 142 -4.82 -9.85 -8.46
CA GLY A 142 -5.72 -8.70 -8.34
C GLY A 142 -4.97 -7.38 -8.09
N ALA A 143 -3.93 -7.39 -7.26
CA ALA A 143 -3.10 -6.21 -7.00
C ALA A 143 -2.34 -5.74 -8.25
N ALA A 144 -1.86 -6.67 -9.07
CA ALA A 144 -1.23 -6.34 -10.35
C ALA A 144 -2.22 -5.70 -11.33
N GLU A 145 -3.44 -6.23 -11.42
CA GLU A 145 -4.51 -5.66 -12.24
C GLU A 145 -4.93 -4.25 -11.76
N GLU A 146 -5.06 -4.07 -10.45
CA GLU A 146 -5.33 -2.75 -9.87
C GLU A 146 -4.21 -1.75 -10.14
N ALA A 147 -2.95 -2.18 -10.02
CA ALA A 147 -1.80 -1.34 -10.31
C ALA A 147 -1.82 -0.88 -11.76
N ALA A 148 -2.10 -1.79 -12.71
CA ALA A 148 -2.26 -1.46 -14.12
C ALA A 148 -3.40 -0.44 -14.36
N ARG A 149 -4.54 -0.60 -13.69
CA ARG A 149 -5.68 0.35 -13.78
C ARG A 149 -5.31 1.73 -13.24
N LYS A 150 -4.58 1.79 -12.12
CA LYS A 150 -4.15 3.05 -11.49
C LYS A 150 -3.20 3.85 -12.37
N VAL A 151 -2.37 3.20 -13.20
CA VAL A 151 -1.48 3.89 -14.15
C VAL A 151 -2.29 4.70 -15.18
N GLY A 152 -3.37 4.13 -15.73
CA GLY A 152 -4.24 4.82 -16.69
C GLY A 152 -4.89 6.09 -16.11
N VAL A 153 -5.36 6.02 -14.85
CA VAL A 153 -5.93 7.19 -14.16
C VAL A 153 -4.86 8.23 -13.83
N ARG A 154 -3.68 7.81 -13.38
CA ARG A 154 -2.57 8.74 -13.10
C ARG A 154 -2.07 9.46 -14.36
N ALA A 155 -2.21 8.85 -15.54
CA ALA A 155 -1.83 9.47 -16.81
C ALA A 155 -2.85 10.53 -17.30
N THR A 156 -4.15 10.36 -17.01
CA THR A 156 -5.18 11.35 -17.39
C THR A 156 -5.20 12.58 -16.50
N ILE A 157 -4.76 12.48 -15.24
CA ILE A 157 -4.67 13.62 -14.31
C ILE A 157 -3.81 14.77 -14.85
N PRO A 158 -2.52 14.59 -15.24
CA PRO A 158 -1.70 15.69 -15.75
C PRO A 158 -2.25 16.23 -17.07
N LEU A 159 -2.83 15.37 -17.92
CA LEU A 159 -3.47 15.80 -19.17
C LEU A 159 -4.65 16.74 -18.89
N GLY A 160 -5.55 16.36 -17.98
CA GLY A 160 -6.68 17.20 -17.57
C GLY A 160 -6.25 18.50 -16.90
N LEU A 161 -5.20 18.45 -16.07
CA LEU A 161 -4.64 19.62 -15.38
C LEU A 161 -3.94 20.59 -16.33
N CYS A 162 -3.40 20.10 -17.45
CA CYS A 162 -2.88 20.93 -18.56
C CYS A 162 -4.00 21.46 -19.47
N PHE A 163 -5.09 20.69 -19.66
CA PHE A 163 -6.17 21.09 -20.56
C PHE A 163 -7.05 22.19 -19.97
N LEU A 164 -7.28 22.15 -18.65
CA LEU A 164 -8.10 23.13 -17.94
C LEU A 164 -7.62 24.58 -18.12
N PRO A 165 -6.33 24.92 -17.91
CA PRO A 165 -5.85 26.29 -18.17
C PRO A 165 -5.92 26.67 -19.64
N ALA A 166 -5.64 25.75 -20.57
CA ALA A 166 -5.75 26.01 -22.00
C ALA A 166 -7.19 26.31 -22.43
N PHE A 167 -8.17 25.55 -21.91
CA PHE A 167 -9.59 25.75 -22.17
C PHE A 167 -10.10 27.09 -21.61
N VAL A 168 -9.67 27.48 -20.42
CA VAL A 168 -10.03 28.78 -19.84
C VAL A 168 -9.51 29.92 -20.71
N LEU A 169 -8.24 29.86 -21.13
CA LEU A 169 -7.61 30.90 -21.95
C LEU A 169 -8.20 30.98 -23.37
N LEU A 170 -8.47 29.85 -24.00
CA LEU A 170 -8.92 29.80 -25.40
C LEU A 170 -10.44 29.83 -25.57
N GLY A 171 -11.20 29.33 -24.59
CA GLY A 171 -12.67 29.21 -24.69
C GLY A 171 -13.42 30.22 -23.84
N VAL A 172 -13.15 30.25 -22.53
CA VAL A 172 -13.96 31.02 -21.57
C VAL A 172 -13.64 32.52 -21.62
N VAL A 173 -12.36 32.88 -21.64
CA VAL A 173 -11.93 34.30 -21.63
C VAL A 173 -12.48 35.09 -22.84
N PRO A 174 -12.39 34.60 -24.09
CA PRO A 174 -12.90 35.36 -25.24
C PRO A 174 -14.41 35.54 -25.24
N VAL A 175 -15.17 34.52 -24.80
CA VAL A 175 -16.64 34.59 -24.72
C VAL A 175 -17.09 35.54 -23.62
N ALA A 176 -16.46 35.47 -22.44
CA ALA A 176 -16.74 36.43 -21.38
C ALA A 176 -16.42 37.87 -21.81
N ALA A 177 -15.31 38.07 -22.53
CA ALA A 177 -14.94 39.36 -23.08
C ALA A 177 -15.96 39.86 -24.12
N SER A 178 -16.44 39.00 -25.03
CA SER A 178 -17.43 39.42 -26.03
C SER A 178 -18.76 39.84 -25.39
N ILE A 179 -19.25 39.07 -24.40
CA ILE A 179 -20.48 39.40 -23.68
C ILE A 179 -20.33 40.73 -22.92
N ALA A 180 -19.20 40.94 -22.24
CA ALA A 180 -18.92 42.21 -21.56
C ALA A 180 -18.94 43.39 -22.54
N THR A 181 -18.25 43.28 -23.68
CA THR A 181 -18.26 44.35 -24.69
C THR A 181 -19.64 44.62 -25.29
N THR A 182 -20.53 43.62 -25.32
CA THR A 182 -21.88 43.77 -25.87
C THR A 182 -22.83 44.43 -24.86
N LEU A 183 -22.61 44.23 -23.56
CA LEU A 183 -23.38 44.85 -22.47
C LEU A 183 -22.97 46.30 -22.21
N ASP A 184 -21.69 46.65 -22.42
CA ASP A 184 -21.18 48.02 -22.25
C ASP A 184 -21.53 48.98 -23.42
N LEU A 185 -22.24 48.49 -24.44
CA LEU A 185 -22.62 49.24 -25.66
C LEU A 185 -24.08 49.76 -25.67
N TRP A 186 -24.79 49.76 -24.52
CA TRP A 186 -26.14 50.33 -24.36
C TRP A 186 -26.21 51.35 -23.23
#